data_AF-A0A7Y3T516-F1
#
_entry.id   AF-A0A7Y3T516-F1
#
_cell.length_a   1.000
_cell.length_b   1.000
_cell.length_c   1.000
_cell.angle_alpha   90.00
_cell.angle_beta   90.00
_cell.angle_gamma   90.00
#
_symmetry.space_group_name_H-M   'P 1'
#
loop_
_entity.id
_entity.type
_entity.pdbx_description
1 polymer ?
#
loop_
_entity_poly.entity_id
_entity_poly.type
_entity_poly.pdbx_seq_one_letter_code
_entity_poly.pdbx_strand_id
1 'polypeptide(L)'
;MKTRKIDDCREARVRLAFRLQMKHDVAVTEIAKVMGCSERQYLHWLKRFGLNEQVQIKSSSTENALQRLRTELNKLIDGEELPDKNKAEALMALAKAVKTVGELAVETGASEVDGGALAPSLHEARQALARIDRRIDELAKRRAQEILGRGLDAKSDHDSGKRMAAQGA
;
A
#
# COMPACT_ATOMS: atom_id res chain seq x y z
N MET A 1 14.57 -11.28 20.21
CA MET A 1 14.36 -10.12 19.30
C MET A 1 14.15 -10.49 17.82
N LYS A 2 14.70 -11.60 17.29
CA LYS A 2 14.52 -11.99 15.88
C LYS A 2 13.07 -12.35 15.49
N THR A 3 12.29 -12.93 16.40
CA THR A 3 10.91 -13.38 16.13
C THR A 3 9.92 -12.22 15.93
N ARG A 4 10.04 -11.13 16.72
CA ARG A 4 9.16 -9.96 16.61
C ARG A 4 9.24 -9.28 15.24
N LYS A 5 10.46 -9.08 14.71
CA LYS A 5 10.64 -8.45 13.38
C LYS A 5 10.04 -9.28 12.24
N ILE A 6 10.05 -10.60 12.35
CA ILE A 6 9.48 -11.50 11.32
C ILE A 6 7.94 -11.40 11.35
N ASP A 7 7.36 -11.30 12.54
CA ASP A 7 5.91 -11.12 12.70
C ASP A 7 5.44 -9.75 12.18
N ASP A 8 6.19 -8.67 12.44
CA ASP A 8 5.87 -7.32 11.95
C ASP A 8 5.92 -7.24 10.41
N CYS A 9 6.96 -7.82 9.79
CA CYS A 9 7.07 -7.89 8.32
C CYS A 9 5.95 -8.72 7.70
N ARG A 10 5.52 -9.80 8.38
CA ARG A 10 4.41 -10.63 7.92
C ARG A 10 3.08 -9.87 8.02
N GLU A 11 2.82 -9.20 9.14
CA GLU A 11 1.61 -8.41 9.31
C GLU A 11 1.47 -7.32 8.25
N ALA A 12 2.55 -6.56 8.00
CA ALA A 12 2.55 -5.52 6.97
C ALA A 12 2.21 -6.08 5.57
N ARG A 13 2.73 -7.27 5.25
CA ARG A 13 2.45 -7.94 3.98
C ARG A 13 0.99 -8.40 3.88
N VAL A 14 0.43 -8.98 4.95
CA VAL A 14 -0.98 -9.40 4.99
C VAL A 14 -1.91 -8.18 4.86
N ARG A 15 -1.60 -7.07 5.54
CA ARG A 15 -2.37 -5.81 5.40
C ARG A 15 -2.32 -5.24 3.98
N LEU A 16 -1.18 -5.34 3.29
CA LEU A 16 -1.08 -4.92 1.89
C LEU A 16 -1.90 -5.83 0.97
N ALA A 17 -1.77 -7.14 1.12
CA ALA A 17 -2.52 -8.12 0.34
C ALA A 17 -4.03 -7.95 0.51
N PHE A 18 -4.50 -7.72 1.73
CA PHE A 18 -5.90 -7.44 2.01
C PHE A 18 -6.40 -6.16 1.34
N ARG A 19 -5.61 -5.08 1.33
CA ARG A 19 -6.00 -3.84 0.61
C ARG A 19 -6.09 -4.06 -0.90
N LEU A 20 -5.17 -4.83 -1.48
CA LEU A 20 -5.21 -5.18 -2.91
C LEU A 20 -6.44 -6.04 -3.23
N GLN A 21 -6.73 -7.02 -2.36
CA GLN A 21 -7.93 -7.85 -2.45
C GLN A 21 -9.19 -6.98 -2.52
N MET A 22 -9.37 -6.07 -1.55
CA MET A 22 -10.55 -5.21 -1.48
C MET A 22 -10.62 -4.19 -2.62
N LYS A 23 -9.48 -3.63 -3.06
CA LYS A 23 -9.46 -2.61 -4.12
C LYS A 23 -9.81 -3.19 -5.50
N HIS A 24 -9.39 -4.42 -5.75
CA HIS A 24 -9.48 -5.05 -7.07
C HIS A 24 -10.45 -6.25 -7.12
N ASP A 25 -11.27 -6.43 -6.08
CA ASP A 25 -12.22 -7.55 -5.93
C ASP A 25 -11.59 -8.92 -6.23
N VAL A 26 -10.36 -9.12 -5.73
CA VAL A 26 -9.61 -10.35 -6.00
C VAL A 26 -10.10 -11.45 -5.05
N ALA A 27 -10.35 -12.64 -5.60
CA ALA A 27 -10.72 -13.79 -4.78
C ALA A 27 -9.62 -14.13 -3.75
N VAL A 28 -10.04 -14.53 -2.54
CA VAL A 28 -9.16 -14.95 -1.42
C VAL A 28 -8.18 -16.04 -1.86
N THR A 29 -8.64 -16.97 -2.69
CA THR A 29 -7.85 -18.08 -3.26
C THR A 29 -6.68 -17.58 -4.12
N GLU A 30 -6.91 -16.56 -4.94
CA GLU A 30 -5.88 -15.98 -5.81
C GLU A 30 -4.85 -15.18 -4.99
N ILE A 31 -5.29 -14.39 -4.01
CA ILE A 31 -4.37 -13.71 -3.10
C ILE A 31 -3.53 -14.69 -2.28
N ALA A 32 -4.12 -15.80 -1.82
CA ALA A 32 -3.39 -16.84 -1.11
C ALA A 32 -2.26 -17.46 -1.97
N LYS A 33 -2.53 -17.70 -3.27
CA LYS A 33 -1.52 -18.15 -4.25
C LYS A 33 -0.39 -17.13 -4.40
N VAL A 34 -0.72 -15.84 -4.60
CA VAL A 34 0.28 -14.75 -4.72
C VAL A 34 1.14 -14.64 -3.45
N MET A 35 0.52 -14.85 -2.29
CA MET A 35 1.19 -14.84 -0.98
C MET A 35 2.03 -16.11 -0.72
N GLY A 36 1.92 -17.15 -1.55
CA GLY A 36 2.60 -18.43 -1.37
C GLY A 36 2.13 -19.19 -0.13
N CYS A 37 0.85 -19.08 0.22
CA CYS A 37 0.26 -19.71 1.40
C CYS A 37 -1.07 -20.39 1.07
N SER A 38 -1.56 -21.25 1.96
CA SER A 38 -2.90 -21.81 1.82
C SER A 38 -3.97 -20.77 2.15
N GLU A 39 -5.14 -20.92 1.54
CA GLU A 39 -6.31 -20.06 1.82
C GLU A 39 -6.64 -20.01 3.32
N ARG A 40 -6.64 -21.16 3.99
CA ARG A 40 -6.84 -21.27 5.45
C ARG A 40 -5.82 -20.45 6.25
N GLN A 41 -4.55 -20.45 5.84
CA GLN A 41 -3.51 -19.67 6.52
C GLN A 41 -3.72 -18.17 6.31
N TYR A 42 -4.08 -17.75 5.10
CA TYR A 42 -4.37 -16.36 4.80
C TYR A 42 -5.58 -15.86 5.60
N LEU A 43 -6.69 -16.60 5.60
CA LEU A 43 -7.88 -16.30 6.42
C LEU A 43 -7.56 -16.27 7.92
N HIS A 44 -6.73 -17.19 8.40
CA HIS A 44 -6.28 -17.19 9.79
C HIS A 44 -5.49 -15.91 10.13
N TRP A 45 -4.61 -15.44 9.24
CA TRP A 45 -3.89 -14.19 9.44
C TRP A 45 -4.79 -12.97 9.37
N LEU A 46 -5.75 -12.93 8.44
CA LEU A 46 -6.75 -11.86 8.39
C LEU A 46 -7.49 -11.73 9.72
N LYS A 47 -7.99 -12.86 10.25
CA LYS A 47 -8.64 -12.90 11.56
C LYS A 47 -7.71 -12.47 12.69
N ARG A 48 -6.46 -12.96 12.69
CA ARG A 48 -5.45 -12.61 13.71
C ARG A 48 -5.14 -11.11 13.72
N PHE A 49 -5.17 -10.44 12.57
CA PHE A 49 -4.85 -9.02 12.43
C PHE A 49 -6.10 -8.11 12.43
N GLY A 50 -7.30 -8.67 12.63
CA GLY A 50 -8.56 -7.92 12.66
C GLY A 50 -8.97 -7.34 11.30
N LEU A 51 -8.54 -7.97 10.20
CA LEU A 51 -8.85 -7.56 8.84
C LEU A 51 -10.07 -8.35 8.36
N ASN A 52 -11.26 -7.79 8.57
CA ASN A 52 -12.52 -8.38 8.09
C ASN A 52 -13.02 -7.61 6.86
N GLU A 53 -13.50 -8.35 5.85
CA GLU A 53 -14.17 -7.80 4.64
C GLU A 53 -15.24 -6.75 4.99
N GLN A 54 -16.00 -7.01 6.06
CA GLN A 54 -17.12 -6.16 6.48
C GLN A 54 -16.71 -4.83 7.14
N VAL A 55 -15.45 -4.68 7.59
CA VAL A 55 -15.01 -3.53 8.39
C VAL A 55 -14.26 -2.49 7.55
N GLN A 56 -13.78 -2.86 6.35
CA GLN A 56 -12.98 -1.98 5.49
C GLN A 56 -13.59 -1.61 4.14
N ILE A 57 -14.87 -1.95 3.91
CA ILE A 57 -15.72 -1.06 3.09
C ILE A 57 -15.98 0.20 3.93
N LYS A 58 -14.91 0.97 4.22
CA LYS A 58 -15.05 2.40 4.28
C LYS A 58 -15.34 2.79 2.84
N SER A 59 -16.62 2.61 2.45
CA SER A 59 -17.29 3.39 1.43
C SER A 59 -16.63 4.75 1.48
N SER A 60 -15.86 5.05 0.44
CA SER A 60 -14.95 6.18 0.47
C SER A 60 -15.74 7.39 0.95
N SER A 61 -15.12 8.30 1.70
CA SER A 61 -15.83 9.51 2.20
C SER A 61 -16.69 10.17 1.10
N THR A 62 -16.22 10.07 -0.15
CA THR A 62 -16.92 10.46 -1.37
C THR A 62 -18.19 9.66 -1.68
N GLU A 63 -18.22 8.35 -1.53
CA GLU A 63 -19.38 7.50 -1.79
C GLU A 63 -20.49 7.73 -0.76
N ASN A 64 -20.12 7.87 0.51
CA ASN A 64 -21.07 8.29 1.56
C ASN A 64 -21.61 9.71 1.33
N ALA A 65 -20.75 10.64 0.90
CA ALA A 65 -21.18 12.00 0.57
C ALA A 65 -22.13 12.02 -0.64
N LEU A 66 -21.84 11.23 -1.68
CA LEU A 66 -22.68 11.08 -2.87
C LEU A 66 -24.03 10.45 -2.53
N GLN A 67 -24.05 9.44 -1.66
CA GLN A 67 -25.29 8.80 -1.24
C GLN A 67 -26.17 9.73 -0.41
N ARG A 68 -25.58 10.52 0.50
CA ARG A 68 -26.29 11.58 1.24
C ARG A 68 -26.84 12.66 0.31
N LEU A 69 -26.03 13.11 -0.66
CA LEU A 69 -26.47 14.08 -1.65
C LEU A 69 -27.61 13.55 -2.52
N ARG A 70 -27.55 12.28 -2.92
CA ARG A 70 -28.64 11.62 -3.67
C ARG A 70 -29.93 11.54 -2.85
N THR A 71 -29.84 11.23 -1.56
CA THR A 71 -31.02 11.20 -0.69
C THR A 71 -31.63 12.59 -0.47
N GLU A 72 -30.81 13.64 -0.34
CA GLU A 72 -31.32 15.01 -0.20
C GLU A 72 -31.91 15.53 -1.52
N LEU A 73 -31.33 15.18 -2.67
CA LEU A 73 -31.93 15.48 -3.99
C LEU A 73 -33.30 14.83 -4.15
N ASN A 74 -33.43 13.54 -3.80
CA ASN A 74 -34.72 12.85 -3.89
C ASN A 74 -35.77 13.48 -2.96
N LYS A 75 -35.40 13.88 -1.74
CA LYS A 75 -36.32 14.59 -0.82
C LYS A 75 -36.79 15.93 -1.36
N LEU A 76 -35.94 16.65 -2.09
CA LEU A 76 -36.29 17.93 -2.72
C LEU A 76 -37.13 17.75 -3.99
N ILE A 77 -37.02 16.59 -4.65
CA ILE A 77 -37.87 16.22 -5.79
C ILE A 77 -39.25 15.75 -5.32
N ASP A 78 -39.30 15.01 -4.21
CA ASP A 78 -40.54 14.50 -3.60
C ASP A 78 -41.27 15.55 -2.75
N GLY A 79 -40.61 16.65 -2.38
CA GLY A 79 -41.20 17.78 -1.67
C GLY A 79 -41.97 18.71 -2.61
N GLU A 80 -43.27 18.85 -2.38
CA GLU A 80 -44.27 19.63 -3.14
C GLU A 80 -44.03 21.16 -3.28
N GLU A 81 -42.82 21.67 -3.04
CA GLU A 81 -42.47 23.08 -3.29
C GLU A 81 -41.67 23.20 -4.59
N LEU A 82 -42.37 23.50 -5.68
CA LEU A 82 -41.80 23.70 -7.01
C LEU A 82 -40.59 24.67 -6.96
N PRO A 83 -39.37 24.20 -7.28
CA PRO A 83 -38.19 25.05 -7.25
C PRO A 83 -38.24 26.08 -8.39
N ASP A 84 -37.93 27.34 -8.09
CA ASP A 84 -37.79 28.42 -9.07
C ASP A 84 -36.98 27.95 -10.29
N LYS A 85 -37.33 28.40 -11.50
CA LYS A 85 -36.68 27.96 -12.77
C LYS A 85 -35.15 27.92 -12.70
N ASN A 86 -34.54 28.90 -12.03
CA ASN A 86 -33.09 28.98 -11.84
C ASN A 86 -32.54 27.90 -10.89
N LYS A 87 -33.31 27.50 -9.86
CA LYS A 87 -32.96 26.39 -8.96
C LYS A 87 -33.07 25.05 -9.68
N ALA A 88 -34.10 24.86 -10.51
CA ALA A 88 -34.24 23.66 -11.34
C ALA A 88 -33.08 23.52 -12.35
N GLU A 89 -32.65 24.60 -12.99
CA GLU A 89 -31.48 24.60 -13.88
C GLU A 89 -30.17 24.33 -13.13
N ALA A 90 -29.97 24.92 -11.95
CA ALA A 90 -28.80 24.64 -11.12
C ALA A 90 -28.74 23.18 -10.64
N LEU A 91 -29.88 22.61 -10.25
CA LEU A 91 -30.00 21.20 -9.84
C LEU A 91 -29.75 20.26 -11.01
N MET A 92 -30.25 20.58 -12.20
CA MET A 92 -29.98 19.82 -13.42
C MET A 92 -28.50 19.88 -13.82
N ALA A 93 -27.87 21.06 -13.72
CA ALA A 93 -26.44 21.22 -13.96
C ALA A 93 -25.60 20.41 -12.96
N LEU A 94 -26.02 20.37 -11.70
CA LEU A 94 -25.33 19.62 -10.64
C LEU A 94 -25.54 18.10 -10.78
N ALA A 95 -26.74 17.64 -11.13
CA ALA A 95 -27.01 16.24 -11.46
C ALA A 95 -26.18 15.78 -12.67
N LYS A 96 -26.04 16.65 -13.68
CA LYS A 96 -25.16 16.38 -14.83
C LYS A 96 -23.69 16.30 -14.42
N ALA A 97 -23.23 17.20 -13.56
CA ALA A 97 -21.87 17.18 -13.01
C ALA A 97 -21.59 15.89 -12.20
N VAL A 98 -22.53 15.47 -11.35
CA VAL A 98 -22.42 14.23 -10.57
C VAL A 98 -22.40 13.01 -11.49
N LYS A 99 -23.24 12.97 -12.53
CA LYS A 99 -23.22 11.90 -13.53
C LYS A 99 -21.89 11.86 -14.29
N THR A 100 -21.37 13.00 -14.73
CA THR A 100 -20.07 13.05 -15.42
C THR A 100 -18.91 12.65 -14.52
N VAL A 101 -18.95 12.99 -13.23
CA VAL A 101 -17.93 12.55 -12.27
C VAL A 101 -18.05 11.04 -11.98
N GLY A 102 -19.27 10.50 -11.95
CA GLY A 102 -19.51 9.06 -11.88
C GLY A 102 -18.99 8.32 -13.11
N GLU A 103 -19.25 8.84 -14.31
CA GLU A 103 -18.73 8.31 -15.57
C GLU A 103 -17.20 8.40 -15.63
N LEU A 104 -16.60 9.52 -15.20
CA LEU A 104 -15.14 9.68 -15.10
C LEU A 104 -14.53 8.77 -14.02
N ALA A 105 -15.23 8.47 -12.93
CA ALA A 105 -14.78 7.49 -11.93
C ALA A 105 -14.81 6.06 -12.50
N VAL A 106 -15.79 5.74 -13.34
CA VAL A 106 -15.86 4.48 -14.08
C VAL A 106 -14.78 4.42 -15.16
N GLU A 107 -14.53 5.50 -15.89
CA GLU A 107 -13.49 5.59 -16.92
C GLU A 107 -12.08 5.56 -16.32
N THR A 108 -11.83 6.21 -15.19
CA THR A 108 -10.55 6.10 -14.46
C THR A 108 -10.38 4.74 -13.78
N GLY A 109 -11.47 4.03 -13.47
CA GLY A 109 -11.45 2.62 -13.09
C GLY A 109 -11.22 1.65 -14.27
N ALA A 110 -11.67 2.03 -15.47
CA ALA A 110 -11.48 1.26 -16.71
C ALA A 110 -10.13 1.57 -17.40
N SER A 111 -9.52 2.73 -17.13
CA SER A 111 -8.27 3.20 -17.73
C SER A 111 -7.01 2.68 -17.01
N GLU A 112 -7.13 1.59 -16.23
CA GLU A 112 -5.98 0.77 -15.82
C GLU A 112 -5.89 -0.58 -16.55
N VAL A 113 -6.68 -0.79 -17.62
CA VAL A 113 -6.56 -1.99 -18.47
C VAL A 113 -6.47 -1.62 -19.95
N ASP A 114 -5.37 -0.96 -20.32
CA ASP A 114 -4.69 -1.32 -21.59
C ASP A 114 -3.17 -1.33 -21.37
N GLY A 115 -2.77 -2.02 -20.30
CA GLY A 115 -1.42 -2.53 -20.16
C GLY A 115 -1.37 -3.93 -20.74
N GLY A 116 -1.44 -4.05 -22.07
CA GLY A 116 -1.08 -5.25 -22.81
C GLY A 116 0.40 -5.62 -22.63
N ALA A 117 0.87 -5.74 -21.39
CA ALA A 117 2.09 -6.45 -21.08
C ALA A 117 1.72 -7.92 -21.04
N LEU A 118 1.92 -8.62 -22.17
CA LEU A 118 2.07 -10.07 -22.15
C LEU A 118 2.90 -10.42 -20.91
N ALA A 119 2.34 -11.26 -20.04
CA ALA A 119 3.05 -11.75 -18.88
C ALA A 119 4.48 -12.13 -19.31
N PRO A 120 5.53 -11.57 -18.68
CA PRO A 120 6.89 -11.76 -19.14
C PRO A 120 7.15 -13.25 -19.25
N SER A 121 7.74 -13.65 -20.37
CA SER A 121 7.96 -15.07 -20.61
C SER A 121 8.78 -15.64 -19.45
N LEU A 122 8.55 -16.91 -19.10
CA LEU A 122 9.28 -17.58 -18.02
C LEU A 122 10.81 -17.50 -18.22
N HIS A 123 11.27 -17.35 -19.46
CA HIS A 123 12.66 -17.07 -19.80
C HIS A 123 13.13 -15.66 -19.36
N GLU A 124 12.35 -14.62 -19.64
CA GLU A 124 12.65 -13.24 -19.21
C GLU A 124 12.64 -13.12 -17.69
N ALA A 125 11.68 -13.77 -17.01
CA ALA A 125 11.65 -13.82 -15.55
C ALA A 125 12.92 -14.48 -14.97
N ARG A 126 13.38 -15.58 -15.56
CA ARG A 126 14.64 -16.25 -15.16
C ARG A 126 15.86 -15.36 -15.42
N GLN A 127 15.89 -14.66 -16.54
CA GLN A 127 17.00 -13.76 -16.87
C GLN A 127 17.06 -12.55 -15.93
N ALA A 128 15.89 -11.99 -15.56
CA ALA A 128 15.80 -10.92 -14.59
C ALA A 128 16.28 -11.37 -13.20
N LEU A 129 15.87 -12.57 -12.75
CA LEU A 129 16.34 -13.16 -11.51
C LEU A 129 17.86 -13.35 -11.50
N ALA A 130 18.45 -13.89 -12.57
CA ALA A 130 19.90 -14.06 -12.67
C ALA A 130 20.67 -12.72 -12.60
N ARG A 131 20.11 -11.64 -13.17
CA ARG A 131 20.70 -10.28 -13.06
C ARG A 131 20.63 -9.75 -11.64
N ILE A 132 19.53 -10.02 -10.94
CA ILE A 132 19.35 -9.64 -9.53
C ILE A 132 20.34 -10.40 -8.65
N ASP A 133 20.45 -11.71 -8.80
CA ASP A 133 21.38 -12.55 -8.03
C ASP A 133 22.82 -12.08 -8.20
N ARG A 134 23.24 -11.82 -9.45
CA ARG A 134 24.57 -11.25 -9.72
C ARG A 134 24.78 -9.91 -9.00
N ARG A 135 23.77 -9.05 -8.95
CA ARG A 135 23.86 -7.75 -8.28
C ARG A 135 23.94 -7.91 -6.76
N ILE A 136 23.23 -8.88 -6.20
CA ILE A 136 23.30 -9.23 -4.78
C ILE A 136 24.70 -9.69 -4.41
N ASP A 137 25.30 -10.60 -5.21
CA ASP A 137 26.65 -11.09 -4.96
C ASP A 137 27.69 -9.97 -5.00
N GLU A 138 27.58 -9.06 -5.97
CA GLU A 138 28.48 -7.91 -6.06
C GLU A 138 28.32 -6.94 -4.89
N LEU A 139 27.09 -6.70 -4.42
CA LEU A 139 26.85 -5.89 -3.23
C LEU A 139 27.36 -6.59 -1.96
N ALA A 140 27.22 -7.91 -1.87
CA ALA A 140 27.74 -8.69 -0.75
C ALA A 140 29.27 -8.64 -0.70
N LYS A 141 29.96 -8.80 -1.84
CA LYS A 141 31.42 -8.66 -1.95
C LYS A 141 31.88 -7.26 -1.56
N ARG A 142 31.22 -6.20 -2.07
CA ARG A 142 31.53 -4.81 -1.69
C ARG A 142 31.37 -4.58 -0.20
N ARG A 143 30.29 -5.09 0.40
CA ARG A 143 30.06 -4.96 1.84
C ARG A 143 31.08 -5.74 2.67
N ALA A 144 31.47 -6.94 2.22
CA ALA A 144 32.54 -7.71 2.85
C ALA A 144 33.88 -6.96 2.78
N GLN A 145 34.21 -6.37 1.63
CA GLN A 145 35.40 -5.53 1.47
C GLN A 145 35.35 -4.27 2.33
N GLU A 146 34.19 -3.62 2.47
CA GLU A 146 34.02 -2.46 3.35
C GLU A 146 34.22 -2.83 4.82
N ILE A 147 33.68 -3.97 5.26
CA ILE A 147 33.86 -4.48 6.63
C ILE A 147 35.33 -4.83 6.90
N LEU A 148 36.00 -5.46 5.94
CA LEU A 148 37.42 -5.80 6.05
C LEU A 148 38.32 -4.56 5.96
N GLY A 149 38.00 -3.58 5.11
CA GLY A 149 38.71 -2.31 4.97
C GLY A 149 38.56 -1.41 6.19
N ARG A 150 37.39 -1.42 6.84
CA ARG A 150 37.15 -0.72 8.13
C ARG A 150 37.88 -1.38 9.32
N GLY A 151 38.42 -2.59 9.14
CA GLY A 151 39.15 -3.31 10.19
C GLY A 151 40.60 -2.86 10.42
N LEU A 152 41.19 -2.09 9.49
CA LEU A 152 42.59 -1.64 9.60
C LEU A 152 42.75 -0.22 10.16
N ASP A 153 41.72 0.63 10.07
CA ASP A 153 41.80 2.04 10.53
C ASP A 153 41.22 2.28 11.94
N ALA A 154 40.80 1.23 12.65
CA ALA A 154 40.25 1.33 14.01
C ALA A 154 41.29 1.09 15.12
N LYS A 155 42.55 1.51 14.92
CA LYS A 155 43.58 1.57 15.97
C LYS A 155 44.51 2.76 15.80
N SER A 156 44.15 3.88 16.42
CA SER A 156 45.02 4.68 17.30
C SER A 156 44.33 6.02 17.57
N ASP A 157 43.72 6.15 18.74
CA ASP A 157 43.62 7.44 19.45
C ASP A 157 43.18 7.17 20.88
N HIS A 158 44.11 6.62 21.65
CA HIS A 158 43.99 6.63 23.10
C HIS A 158 45.38 6.78 23.73
N ASP A 159 45.95 7.98 23.62
CA ASP A 159 46.92 8.47 24.60
C ASP A 159 46.99 10.01 24.62
N SER A 160 47.40 10.54 25.77
CA SER A 160 47.81 11.93 26.08
C SER A 160 46.80 12.90 26.72
N GLY A 161 46.06 12.43 27.73
CA GLY A 161 45.44 13.29 28.75
C GLY A 161 46.36 13.57 29.96
N LYS A 162 47.46 14.30 29.75
CA LYS A 162 48.39 14.79 30.79
C LYS A 162 47.63 15.60 31.86
N ARG A 163 47.53 15.10 33.11
CA ARG A 163 47.15 15.92 34.28
C ARG A 163 48.23 15.82 35.35
N MET A 164 48.74 17.00 35.66
CA MET A 164 49.86 17.27 36.55
C MET A 164 49.54 16.86 37.99
N ALA A 165 50.59 16.38 38.66
CA ALA A 165 50.65 16.24 40.10
C ALA A 165 50.38 17.59 40.79
N ALA A 166 49.64 17.55 41.90
CA ALA A 166 49.74 18.52 42.97
C ALA A 166 50.26 17.78 44.22
N GLN A 167 51.56 17.89 44.47
CA GLN A 167 52.11 18.00 45.84
C GLN A 167 51.50 19.28 46.45
N GLY A 168 51.19 19.42 47.73
CA GLY A 168 51.49 18.68 48.95
C GLY A 168 51.38 19.67 50.12
N ALA A 169 51.37 19.14 51.34
CA ALA A 169 51.38 19.82 52.65
C ALA A 169 50.05 20.41 53.14
#